data_AF-A0A9E1LA73-F1
#
_entry.id   AF-A0A9E1LA73-F1
#
_cell.length_a   1.000
_cell.length_b   1.000
_cell.length_c   1.000
_cell.angle_alpha   90.00
_cell.angle_beta   90.00
_cell.angle_gamma   90.00
#
_symmetry.space_group_name_H-M   'P 1'
#
loop_
_entity.id
_entity.type
_entity.pdbx_description
1 polymer ?
#
loop_
_entity_poly.entity_id
_entity_poly.type
_entity_poly.pdbx_seq_one_letter_code
_entity_poly.pdbx_strand_id
1 'polypeptide(L)'
;MIVRIFFVSFYSLLYWIYAPSFWFFLLIPFHIFMGPIHGFIVNWFGHKNGYRNYKELPDNSKNTLPIDLLMMGELYQNNHHKSPNKPKFSHRWFELDLGYLIMHLLHTLKVIRLV
;
A
#
# COMPACT_ATOMS: atom_id res chain seq x y z
N MET A 1 -11.17 -10.95 12.01
CA MET A 1 -12.24 -11.64 11.24
C MET A 1 -13.44 -10.72 10.99
N ILE A 2 -13.97 -10.07 12.03
CA ILE A 2 -15.14 -9.16 11.95
C ILE A 2 -15.01 -8.09 10.86
N VAL A 3 -13.89 -7.36 10.82
CA VAL A 3 -13.64 -6.30 9.82
C VAL A 3 -13.71 -6.82 8.39
N ARG A 4 -13.15 -8.01 8.12
CA ARG A 4 -13.20 -8.61 6.78
C ARG A 4 -14.61 -9.00 6.39
N ILE A 5 -15.37 -9.63 7.30
CA ILE A 5 -16.77 -9.98 7.07
C ILE A 5 -17.57 -8.72 6.77
N PHE A 6 -17.39 -7.66 7.58
CA PHE A 6 -18.06 -6.37 7.37
C PHE A 6 -17.79 -5.81 5.97
N PHE A 7 -16.53 -5.69 5.55
CA PHE A 7 -16.21 -5.14 4.23
C PHE A 7 -16.69 -6.04 3.09
N VAL A 8 -16.57 -7.37 3.20
CA VAL A 8 -17.09 -8.31 2.21
C VAL A 8 -18.60 -8.13 2.02
N SER A 9 -19.35 -8.08 3.13
CA SER A 9 -20.79 -7.87 3.11
C SER A 9 -21.15 -6.49 2.55
N PHE A 10 -20.45 -5.44 2.97
CA PHE A 10 -20.67 -4.08 2.49
C PHE A 10 -20.44 -3.96 0.98
N TYR A 11 -19.31 -4.46 0.46
CA TYR A 11 -19.05 -4.43 -0.98
C TYR A 11 -20.07 -5.27 -1.75
N SER A 12 -20.38 -6.48 -1.29
CA SER A 12 -21.40 -7.34 -1.93
C SER A 12 -22.76 -6.65 -2.01
N LEU A 13 -23.14 -5.89 -0.98
CA LEU A 13 -24.38 -5.12 -0.97
C LEU A 13 -24.36 -3.98 -2.00
N LEU A 14 -23.22 -3.29 -2.17
CA LEU A 14 -23.10 -2.27 -3.22
C LEU A 14 -23.28 -2.86 -4.62
N TYR A 15 -22.71 -4.04 -4.89
CA TYR A 15 -22.97 -4.76 -6.15
C TYR A 15 -24.44 -5.12 -6.28
N TRP A 16 -25.08 -5.61 -5.22
CA TRP A 16 -26.50 -5.95 -5.23
C TRP A 16 -27.40 -4.77 -5.60
N ILE A 17 -27.11 -3.59 -5.07
CA ILE A 17 -27.97 -2.39 -5.27
C ILE A 17 -27.69 -1.73 -6.63
N TYR A 18 -26.43 -1.68 -7.05
CA TYR A 18 -26.01 -0.79 -8.15
C TYR A 18 -25.47 -1.51 -9.39
N ALA A 19 -25.21 -2.82 -9.37
CA ALA A 19 -24.65 -3.52 -10.52
C ALA A 19 -25.66 -3.52 -11.69
N PRO A 20 -25.31 -3.00 -12.87
CA PRO A 20 -26.21 -3.01 -14.03
C PRO A 20 -26.45 -4.42 -14.61
N SER A 21 -25.62 -5.40 -14.23
CA SER A 21 -25.69 -6.77 -14.70
C SER A 21 -25.06 -7.74 -13.70
N PHE A 22 -25.55 -8.98 -13.67
CA PHE A 22 -25.00 -10.05 -12.82
C PHE A 22 -23.53 -10.38 -13.09
N TRP A 23 -23.02 -10.10 -14.29
CA TRP A 23 -21.61 -10.31 -14.62
C TRP A 23 -20.64 -9.52 -13.72
N PHE A 24 -21.06 -8.38 -13.18
CA PHE A 24 -20.24 -7.57 -12.29
C PHE A 24 -19.96 -8.26 -10.94
N PHE A 25 -20.79 -9.24 -10.53
CA PHE A 25 -20.54 -10.00 -9.30
C PHE A 25 -19.27 -10.86 -9.38
N LEU A 26 -18.78 -11.16 -10.59
CA LEU A 26 -17.48 -11.82 -10.78
C LEU A 26 -16.30 -10.97 -10.31
N LEU A 27 -16.49 -9.67 -10.09
CA LEU A 27 -15.48 -8.77 -9.52
C LEU A 27 -15.43 -8.82 -7.99
N ILE A 28 -16.41 -9.43 -7.33
CA ILE A 28 -16.43 -9.52 -5.86
C ILE A 28 -15.20 -10.29 -5.34
N PRO A 29 -14.86 -11.49 -5.86
CA PRO A 29 -13.62 -12.17 -5.47
C PRO A 29 -12.37 -11.28 -5.60
N PHE A 30 -12.25 -10.53 -6.70
CA PHE A 30 -11.13 -9.60 -6.89
C PHE A 30 -11.04 -8.55 -5.79
N HIS A 31 -12.18 -7.94 -5.39
CA HIS A 31 -12.22 -6.97 -4.29
C HIS A 31 -11.82 -7.59 -2.95
N ILE A 32 -12.25 -8.82 -2.69
CA ILE A 32 -11.92 -9.54 -1.45
C ILE A 32 -10.41 -9.83 -1.39
N PHE A 33 -9.81 -10.23 -2.51
CA PHE A 33 -8.40 -10.59 -2.57
C PHE A 33 -7.44 -9.41 -2.75
N MET A 34 -7.93 -8.23 -3.15
CA MET A 34 -7.09 -7.06 -3.41
C MET A 34 -6.19 -6.71 -2.21
N GLY A 35 -6.74 -6.67 -0.99
CA GLY A 35 -5.98 -6.38 0.23
C GLY A 35 -4.91 -7.43 0.55
N PRO A 36 -5.26 -8.74 0.65
CA PRO A 36 -4.28 -9.81 0.83
C PRO A 36 -3.20 -9.85 -0.25
N ILE A 37 -3.55 -9.62 -1.52
CA ILE A 37 -2.60 -9.57 -2.62
C ILE A 37 -1.65 -8.38 -2.46
N HIS A 38 -2.17 -7.20 -2.09
CA HIS A 38 -1.33 -6.03 -1.78
C HIS A 38 -0.32 -6.38 -0.68
N GLY A 39 -0.79 -6.87 0.47
CA GLY A 39 0.08 -7.22 1.59
C GLY A 39 1.10 -8.31 1.23
N PHE A 40 0.69 -9.29 0.42
CA PHE A 40 1.62 -10.28 -0.14
C PHE A 40 2.69 -9.61 -1.00
N ILE A 41 2.31 -8.70 -1.90
CA ILE A 41 3.26 -8.02 -2.79
C ILE A 41 4.29 -7.25 -1.95
N VAL A 42 3.82 -6.40 -1.06
CA VAL A 42 4.65 -5.54 -0.21
C VAL A 42 5.60 -6.37 0.64
N ASN A 43 5.10 -7.39 1.34
CA ASN A 43 5.93 -8.20 2.24
C ASN A 43 6.86 -9.15 1.48
N TRP A 44 6.34 -9.92 0.52
CA TRP A 44 7.15 -10.94 -0.17
C TRP A 44 8.20 -10.29 -1.08
N PHE A 45 7.81 -9.36 -1.96
CA PHE A 45 8.77 -8.74 -2.86
C PHE A 45 9.66 -7.73 -2.13
N GLY A 46 9.12 -7.04 -1.12
CA GLY A 46 9.87 -6.15 -0.24
C GLY A 46 10.97 -6.85 0.56
N HIS A 47 10.91 -8.18 0.75
CA HIS A 47 11.98 -8.94 1.40
C HIS A 47 12.78 -9.85 0.46
N LYS A 48 12.32 -10.06 -0.77
CA LYS A 48 12.99 -10.97 -1.73
C LYS A 48 13.94 -10.24 -2.67
N ASN A 49 13.48 -9.16 -3.31
CA ASN A 49 14.20 -8.52 -4.42
C ASN A 49 14.24 -7.00 -4.24
N GLY A 50 15.38 -6.40 -4.58
CA GLY A 50 15.55 -4.95 -4.56
C GLY A 50 16.92 -4.51 -4.06
N TYR A 51 17.07 -3.20 -3.90
CA TYR A 51 18.28 -2.59 -3.35
C TYR A 51 18.09 -2.27 -1.86
N ARG A 52 19.19 -1.95 -1.18
CA ARG A 52 19.18 -1.51 0.22
C ARG A 52 19.94 -0.21 0.35
N ASN A 53 19.29 0.77 0.96
CA ASN A 53 19.92 1.99 1.41
C ASN A 53 20.62 1.79 2.75
N TYR A 54 20.00 0.98 3.62
CA TYR A 54 20.47 0.63 4.96
C TYR A 54 20.85 -0.84 4.99
N LYS A 55 22.13 -1.10 4.74
CA LYS A 55 22.69 -2.47 4.70
C LYS A 55 22.90 -3.04 6.09
N GLU A 56 23.02 -2.17 7.10
CA GLU A 56 23.27 -2.51 8.50
C GLU A 56 22.04 -3.05 9.25
N LEU A 57 20.84 -2.93 8.68
CA LEU A 57 19.64 -3.50 9.29
C LEU A 57 19.72 -5.04 9.32
N PRO A 58 19.30 -5.70 10.41
CA PRO A 58 19.44 -7.14 10.57
C PRO A 58 18.41 -7.97 9.77
N ASP A 59 17.36 -7.35 9.26
CA ASP A 59 16.33 -8.03 8.45
C ASP A 59 16.69 -8.10 6.96
N ASN A 60 15.85 -8.77 6.18
CA ASN A 60 15.98 -8.88 4.72
C ASN A 60 15.22 -7.81 3.93
N SER A 61 14.79 -6.70 4.55
CA SER A 61 14.02 -5.65 3.87
C SER A 61 14.76 -5.02 2.69
N LYS A 62 14.05 -4.70 1.61
CA LYS A 62 14.58 -4.20 0.34
C LYS A 62 13.65 -3.10 -0.15
N ASN A 63 14.20 -2.17 -0.90
CA ASN A 63 13.40 -1.27 -1.74
C ASN A 63 13.24 -1.95 -3.10
N THR A 64 12.03 -2.41 -3.41
CA THR A 64 11.81 -3.28 -4.58
C THR A 64 11.85 -2.51 -5.89
N LEU A 65 11.18 -1.36 -5.96
CA LEU A 65 11.09 -0.54 -7.18
C LEU A 65 11.70 0.84 -6.94
N PRO A 66 12.39 1.45 -7.92
CA PRO A 66 12.77 2.85 -7.86
C PRO A 66 11.55 3.79 -7.86
N ILE A 67 10.52 3.46 -8.64
CA ILE A 67 9.25 4.21 -8.72
C ILE A 67 8.13 3.24 -8.34
N ASP A 68 7.54 3.44 -7.16
CA ASP A 68 6.44 2.61 -6.67
C ASP A 68 5.08 3.30 -6.81
N LEU A 69 4.57 3.28 -8.05
CA LEU A 69 3.27 3.86 -8.38
C LEU A 69 2.10 3.04 -7.80
N LEU A 70 2.22 1.72 -7.84
CA LEU A 70 1.10 0.81 -7.58
C LEU A 70 0.88 0.59 -6.08
N MET A 71 1.95 0.41 -5.30
CA MET A 71 1.85 0.26 -3.84
C MET A 71 2.08 1.59 -3.12
N MET A 72 2.05 2.71 -3.85
CA MET A 72 2.08 4.08 -3.32
C MET A 72 3.30 4.38 -2.43
N GLY A 73 4.41 3.69 -2.61
CA GLY A 73 5.64 3.85 -1.81
C GLY A 73 5.87 2.74 -0.78
N GLU A 74 4.90 1.86 -0.53
CA GLU A 74 5.03 0.76 0.44
C GLU A 74 6.12 -0.26 0.08
N LEU A 75 6.59 -0.29 -1.18
CA LEU A 75 7.73 -1.13 -1.58
C LEU A 75 9.10 -0.57 -1.17
N TYR A 76 9.17 0.61 -0.53
CA TYR A 76 10.40 1.13 0.09
C TYR A 76 10.62 0.56 1.50
N GLN A 77 10.53 -0.76 1.65
CA GLN A 77 10.55 -1.40 2.97
C GLN A 77 11.86 -1.22 3.72
N ASN A 78 13.02 -1.21 3.03
CA ASN A 78 14.30 -1.01 3.70
C ASN A 78 14.40 0.38 4.33
N ASN A 79 13.80 1.38 3.69
CA ASN A 79 13.70 2.72 4.25
C ASN A 79 12.72 2.77 5.43
N HIS A 80 11.54 2.17 5.27
CA HIS A 80 10.53 2.10 6.34
C HIS A 80 11.07 1.39 7.58
N HIS A 81 11.76 0.26 7.43
CA HIS A 81 12.31 -0.50 8.55
C HIS A 81 13.43 0.25 9.28
N LYS A 82 14.16 1.13 8.58
CA LYS A 82 15.12 2.04 9.22
C LYS A 82 14.42 3.12 10.05
N SER A 83 13.32 3.66 9.54
CA SER A 83 12.60 4.81 10.12
C SER A 83 11.09 4.56 10.11
N PRO A 84 10.56 3.64 10.94
CA PRO A 84 9.18 3.17 10.83
C PRO A 84 8.14 4.25 11.14
N ASN A 85 8.53 5.25 11.94
CA ASN A 85 7.66 6.36 12.33
C ASN A 85 7.70 7.52 11.33
N LYS A 86 8.55 7.49 10.30
CA LYS A 86 8.57 8.57 9.31
C LYS A 86 7.42 8.39 8.32
N PRO A 87 6.62 9.44 8.06
CA PRO A 87 5.54 9.36 7.08
C PRO A 87 6.05 9.24 5.64
N LYS A 88 7.29 9.65 5.37
CA LYS A 88 7.92 9.54 4.06
C LYS A 88 8.77 8.28 4.00
N PHE A 89 8.44 7.37 3.09
CA PHE A 89 9.19 6.14 2.88
C PHE A 89 10.34 6.34 1.90
N SER A 90 10.26 7.31 0.97
CA SER A 90 11.38 7.65 0.09
C SER A 90 12.51 8.44 0.80
N HIS A 91 13.75 8.09 0.51
CA HIS A 91 14.98 8.67 1.04
C HIS A 91 15.94 9.12 -0.06
N ARG A 92 15.97 8.44 -1.22
CA ARG A 92 16.76 8.87 -2.38
C ARG A 92 15.95 9.74 -3.32
N TRP A 93 16.64 10.60 -4.08
CA TRP A 93 16.00 11.56 -5.00
C TRP A 93 15.18 10.91 -6.11
N PHE A 94 15.53 9.68 -6.52
CA PHE A 94 14.81 8.93 -7.56
C PHE A 94 13.65 8.10 -7.00
N GLU A 95 13.51 8.00 -5.68
CA GLU A 95 12.43 7.27 -5.03
C GLU A 95 11.15 8.12 -5.00
N LEU A 96 10.14 7.71 -5.77
CA LEU A 96 8.84 8.36 -5.83
C LEU A 96 7.84 7.72 -4.86
N ASP A 97 7.53 8.43 -3.79
CA ASP A 97 6.56 8.04 -2.78
C ASP A 97 5.26 8.85 -2.96
N LEU A 98 4.27 8.22 -3.59
CA LEU A 98 2.98 8.85 -3.85
C LEU A 98 2.09 8.94 -2.61
N GLY A 99 2.22 7.99 -1.69
CA GLY A 99 1.54 8.05 -0.40
C GLY A 99 1.93 9.33 0.35
N TYR A 100 3.23 9.61 0.43
CA TYR A 100 3.73 10.85 1.01
C TYR A 100 3.28 12.09 0.24
N LEU A 101 3.29 12.06 -1.11
CA LEU A 101 2.83 13.21 -1.90
C LEU A 101 1.36 13.55 -1.60
N ILE A 102 0.49 12.53 -1.53
CA ILE A 102 -0.93 12.71 -1.20
C ILE A 102 -1.08 13.20 0.24
N MET A 103 -0.35 12.61 1.19
CA MET A 103 -0.37 13.07 2.59
C MET A 103 0.09 14.52 2.72
N HIS A 104 1.14 14.90 2.00
CA HIS A 104 1.65 16.27 2.00
C HIS A 104 0.62 17.25 1.41
N LEU A 105 -0.06 16.87 0.33
CA LEU A 105 -1.18 17.65 -0.21
C LEU A 105 -2.33 17.79 0.80
N LEU A 106 -2.72 16.71 1.46
CA LEU A 106 -3.76 16.76 2.49
C LEU A 106 -3.33 17.63 3.69
N HIS A 107 -2.03 17.65 4.00
CA HIS A 107 -1.47 18.51 5.03
C HIS A 107 -1.51 19.99 4.65
N THR A 108 -1.12 20.34 3.42
CA THR A 108 -1.18 21.73 2.93
C THR A 108 -2.62 22.23 2.84
N LEU A 109 -3.56 21.35 2.50
CA LEU A 109 -5.00 21.61 2.54
C LEU A 109 -5.59 21.63 3.96
N LYS A 110 -4.78 21.41 5.01
CA LYS A 110 -5.19 21.38 6.42
C LYS A 110 -6.25 20.32 6.76
N VAL A 111 -6.34 19.27 5.95
CA VAL A 111 -7.19 18.10 6.24
C VAL A 111 -6.54 17.19 7.28
N ILE A 112 -5.21 17.05 7.21
CA ILE A 112 -4.42 16.28 8.17
C ILE A 112 -3.24 17.10 8.71
N ARG A 113 -2.66 16.66 9.82
CA ARG A 113 -1.40 17.17 10.34
C ARG A 113 -0.34 16.08 10.24
N LEU A 114 0.69 16.31 9.42
CA LEU A 114 1.87 15.45 9.44
C LEU A 114 2.68 15.78 10.70
N VAL A 115 3.12 14.73 11.38
CA VAL A 115 3.90 14.76 12.61
C VAL A 115 5.24 14.08 12.34
#